data_AF-A0A954ENE3-F1
#
_entry.id   AF-A0A954ENE3-F1
#
_cell.length_a   1.000
_cell.length_b   1.000
_cell.length_c   1.000
_cell.angle_alpha   90.00
_cell.angle_beta   90.00
_cell.angle_gamma   90.00
#
_symmetry.space_group_name_H-M   'P 1'
#
loop_
_entity.id
_entity.type
_entity.pdbx_description
1 polymer ?
#
loop_
_entity_poly.entity_id
_entity_poly.type
_entity_poly.pdbx_seq_one_letter_code
_entity_poly.pdbx_strand_id
1 'polypeptide(L)' 'MGPKIAVPPKRDKAGWEKLRSLVIEAKLYWHDRVRRQNAERKHQIERQIQELIHRPENEGRKRFIESLRNELEELTQ' A
#
# COMPACT_ATOMS: atom_id res chain seq x y z
N MET A 1 -3.67 15.50 -14.55
CA MET A 1 -2.77 16.67 -14.37
C MET A 1 -2.10 16.54 -13.02
N GLY A 2 -0.78 16.34 -12.98
CA GLY A 2 -0.05 16.25 -11.72
C GLY A 2 0.28 17.64 -11.14
N PRO A 3 0.56 17.75 -9.83
CA PRO A 3 0.96 19.01 -9.22
C PRO A 3 2.28 19.51 -9.83
N LYS A 4 2.27 20.74 -10.36
CA LYS A 4 3.49 21.41 -10.84
C LYS A 4 4.28 21.91 -9.64
N ILE A 5 5.28 21.16 -9.21
CA ILE A 5 6.21 21.60 -8.16
C ILE A 5 7.15 22.63 -8.80
N ALA A 6 7.10 23.88 -8.31
CA ALA A 6 8.00 24.92 -8.76
C ALA A 6 9.43 24.56 -8.36
N VAL A 7 10.33 24.41 -9.34
CA VAL A 7 11.73 24.11 -9.10
C VAL A 7 12.46 25.41 -8.72
N PRO A 8 13.09 25.50 -7.53
CA PRO A 8 13.82 26.68 -7.12
C PRO A 8 14.99 27.00 -8.07
N PRO A 9 15.33 28.27 -8.28
CA PRO A 9 16.55 28.65 -9.01
C PRO A 9 17.80 28.01 -8.39
N LYS A 10 18.81 27.67 -9.20
CA LYS A 10 20.03 26.97 -8.74
C LYS A 10 20.78 27.66 -7.59
N ARG A 11 20.65 28.98 -7.44
CA ARG A 11 21.33 29.79 -6.42
C ARG A 11 20.55 29.84 -5.08
N ASP A 12 19.29 29.45 -5.09
CA ASP A 12 18.41 29.49 -3.91
C ASP A 12 18.57 28.21 -3.07
N LYS A 13 19.63 28.17 -2.25
CA LYS A 13 19.93 27.02 -1.38
C LYS A 13 18.77 26.70 -0.43
N ALA A 14 18.15 27.72 0.17
CA ALA A 14 17.03 27.55 1.10
C ALA A 14 15.79 26.98 0.40
N GLY A 15 15.49 27.42 -0.83
CA GLY A 15 14.43 26.85 -1.65
C GLY A 15 14.66 25.37 -1.96
N TRP A 16 15.89 24.99 -2.28
CA TRP A 16 16.25 23.58 -2.52
C TRP A 16 16.16 22.70 -1.27
N GLU A 17 16.57 23.21 -0.11
CA GLU A 17 16.42 22.51 1.17
C GLU A 17 14.94 22.29 1.51
N LYS A 18 14.11 23.34 1.37
CA LYS A 18 12.67 23.23 1.58
C LYS A 18 12.03 22.21 0.62
N LEU A 19 12.41 22.23 -0.66
CA LEU A 19 11.92 21.27 -1.63
C LEU A 19 12.29 19.83 -1.25
N ARG A 20 13.53 19.59 -0.79
CA ARG A 20 13.96 18.26 -0.33
C ARG A 20 13.12 17.78 0.85
N SER A 21 12.88 18.63 1.84
CA SER A 21 12.04 18.30 3.00
C SER A 21 10.63 17.92 2.56
N LEU A 22 10.00 18.71 1.67
CA LEU A 22 8.67 18.41 1.14
C LEU A 22 8.61 17.09 0.38
N VAL A 23 9.64 16.76 -0.40
CA VAL A 23 9.71 15.47 -1.12
C VAL A 23 9.85 14.31 -0.13
N ILE A 24 10.66 14.47 0.92
CA ILE A 24 10.83 13.45 1.96
C ILE A 24 9.50 13.25 2.71
N GLU A 25 8.85 14.33 3.14
CA GLU A 25 7.55 14.27 3.81
C GLU A 25 6.48 13.60 2.93
N ALA A 26 6.40 13.97 1.65
CA ALA A 26 5.48 13.35 0.70
C ALA A 26 5.76 11.85 0.55
N LYS A 27 7.04 11.46 0.48
CA LYS A 27 7.44 10.05 0.42
C LYS A 27 7.05 9.30 1.69
N LEU A 28 7.31 9.86 2.86
CA LEU A 28 6.93 9.26 4.15
C LEU A 28 5.41 9.11 4.28
N TYR A 29 4.65 10.14 3.92
CA TYR A 29 3.20 10.11 3.90
C TYR A 29 2.67 9.02 2.96
N TRP A 30 3.24 8.90 1.77
CA TRP A 30 2.84 7.87 0.81
C TRP A 30 3.15 6.47 1.33
N HIS A 31 4.34 6.24 1.90
CA HIS A 31 4.68 4.96 2.52
C HIS A 31 3.75 4.61 3.69
N ASP A 32 3.44 5.58 4.55
CA ASP A 32 2.51 5.36 5.67
C ASP A 32 1.10 5.01 5.16
N ARG A 33 0.62 5.71 4.14
CA ARG A 33 -0.66 5.42 3.50
C ARG A 33 -0.69 4.01 2.91
N VAL A 34 0.35 3.62 2.17
CA VAL A 34 0.45 2.25 1.60
C VAL A 34 0.49 1.21 2.71
N ARG A 35 1.25 1.44 3.79
CA ARG A 35 1.28 0.53 4.95
C ARG A 35 -0.10 0.34 5.57
N ARG A 36 -0.86 1.42 5.76
CA ARG A 36 -2.24 1.33 6.29
C ARG A 36 -3.15 0.56 5.35
N GLN A 37 -3.10 0.87 4.05
CA GLN A 37 -3.90 0.16 3.04
C GLN A 37 -3.56 -1.33 2.99
N ASN A 38 -2.28 -1.69 3.07
CA ASN A 38 -1.85 -3.09 3.09
C ASN A 38 -2.34 -3.80 4.37
N ALA A 39 -2.30 -3.14 5.53
CA ALA A 39 -2.82 -3.70 6.77
C ALA A 39 -4.34 -3.92 6.71
N GLU A 40 -5.10 -2.95 6.21
CA GLU A 40 -6.54 -3.08 6.01
C GLU A 40 -6.88 -4.22 5.05
N ARG A 41 -6.14 -4.31 3.92
CA ARG A 41 -6.31 -5.36 2.92
C ARG A 41 -5.98 -6.73 3.51
N LYS A 42 -4.88 -6.86 4.25
CA LYS A 42 -4.51 -8.08 4.97
C LYS A 42 -5.65 -8.54 5.88
N HIS A 43 -6.18 -7.66 6.73
CA HIS A 43 -7.30 -8.00 7.62
C HIS A 43 -8.59 -8.34 6.88
N GLN A 44 -8.82 -7.76 5.70
CA GLN A 44 -9.95 -8.15 4.86
C GLN A 44 -9.77 -9.56 4.32
N ILE A 45 -8.59 -9.88 3.78
CA ILE A 45 -8.26 -11.20 3.25
C ILE A 45 -8.35 -12.27 4.34
N GLU A 46 -7.78 -12.01 5.52
CA GLU A 46 -7.86 -12.92 6.68
C GLU A 46 -9.31 -13.25 7.03
N ARG A 47 -10.18 -12.23 7.10
CA ARG A 47 -11.62 -12.43 7.35
C ARG A 47 -12.29 -13.25 6.25
N GLN A 48 -12.00 -12.95 4.98
CA GLN A 48 -12.55 -13.70 3.85
C GLN A 48 -12.14 -15.17 3.88
N ILE A 49 -10.89 -15.47 4.22
CA ILE A 49 -10.42 -16.85 4.38
C ILE A 49 -11.19 -17.54 5.51
N GLN A 50 -11.34 -16.91 6.67
CA GLN A 50 -12.10 -17.47 7.80
C GLN A 50 -13.56 -17.76 7.41
N GLU A 51 -14.23 -16.82 6.75
CA GLU A 51 -15.61 -17.00 6.27
C GLU A 51 -15.74 -18.17 5.28
N LEU A 52 -14.76 -18.36 4.40
CA LEU A 52 -14.77 -19.45 3.42
C LEU A 52 -14.51 -20.81 4.06
N ILE A 53 -13.66 -20.88 5.09
CA ILE A 53 -13.37 -22.14 5.80
C ILE A 53 -14.63 -22.76 6.42
N HIS A 54 -15.56 -21.92 6.89
CA HIS A 54 -16.83 -22.38 7.47
C HIS A 54 -17.88 -22.86 6.45
N ARG A 55 -17.68 -22.61 5.15
CA ARG A 55 -18.59 -23.07 4.10
C ARG A 55 -18.28 -24.51 3.68
N PRO A 56 -19.25 -25.26 3.11
CA PRO A 56 -18.99 -26.59 2.55
C PRO A 56 -17.84 -26.58 1.55
N GLU A 57 -17.03 -27.63 1.59
CA GLU A 57 -15.85 -27.74 0.72
C GLU A 57 -16.24 -27.95 -0.74
N ASN A 58 -15.62 -27.17 -1.63
CA ASN A 58 -15.65 -27.41 -3.07
C ASN A 58 -14.34 -26.90 -3.71
N GLU A 59 -14.08 -27.33 -4.93
CA GLU A 59 -12.85 -27.00 -5.66
C GLU A 59 -12.69 -25.49 -5.92
N GLY A 60 -13.80 -24.79 -6.19
CA GLY A 60 -13.78 -23.32 -6.35
C GLY A 60 -13.34 -22.60 -5.09
N ARG A 61 -13.82 -23.04 -3.93
CA ARG A 61 -13.43 -22.53 -2.61
C ARG A 61 -11.96 -22.74 -2.34
N LYS A 62 -11.42 -23.93 -2.62
CA LYS A 62 -9.99 -24.24 -2.41
C LYS A 62 -9.11 -23.29 -3.22
N ARG A 63 -9.38 -23.18 -4.52
CA ARG A 63 -8.65 -22.28 -5.43
C ARG A 63 -8.76 -20.82 -4.99
N PHE A 64 -9.94 -20.41 -4.53
CA PHE A 64 -10.14 -19.04 -4.08
C PHE A 64 -9.40 -18.74 -2.77
N ILE A 65 -9.42 -19.66 -1.80
CA ILE A 65 -8.59 -19.55 -0.57
C ILE A 65 -7.10 -19.51 -0.93
N GLU A 66 -6.65 -20.32 -1.88
CA GLU A 66 -5.25 -20.31 -2.35
C GLU A 66 -4.87 -18.96 -2.98
N SER A 67 -5.73 -18.40 -3.84
CA SER A 67 -5.50 -17.06 -4.40
C SER A 67 -5.42 -15.96 -3.33
N LEU A 68 -6.27 -16.04 -2.30
CA LEU A 68 -6.27 -15.11 -1.18
C LEU A 68 -5.00 -15.25 -0.32
N ARG A 69 -4.47 -16.47 -0.17
CA ARG A 69 -3.20 -16.71 0.55
C ARG A 69 -2.01 -16.13 -0.21
N ASN A 70 -1.97 -16.29 -1.53
CA ASN A 70 -0.92 -15.71 -2.37
C ASN A 70 -0.93 -14.18 -2.26
N GLU A 71 -2.11 -13.56 -2.33
CA GLU A 71 -2.25 -12.10 -2.16
C GLU A 71 -1.78 -11.64 -0.77
N LEU A 72 -2.00 -12.42 0.28
CA LEU A 72 -1.52 -12.11 1.63
C LEU A 72 0.00 -12.18 1.75
N GLU A 73 0.64 -13.13 1.06
CA GLU A 73 2.10 -13.25 0.99
C GLU A 73 2.72 -12.05 0.28
N GLU A 74 2.15 -11.63 -0.85
CA GLU A 74 2.57 -10.44 -1.60
C GLU A 74 2.48 -9.14 -0.78
N LEU A 75 1.50 -9.04 0.12
CA LEU A 75 1.33 -7.87 1.00
C LEU A 75 2.32 -7.84 2.18
N THR A 76 3.00 -8.96 2.45
CA THR A 76 3.93 -9.12 3.58
C THR A 76 5.40 -8.98 3.18
N GLN A 77 5.72 -9.08 1.88
CA GLN A 77 7.06 -8.82 1.31
C GLN A 77 7.33 -7.33 1.14
#